data_AF-A0A6B3HSV0-F1
#
_entry.id   AF-A0A6B3HSV0-F1
#
_cell.length_a   1.000
_cell.length_b   1.000
_cell.length_c   1.000
_cell.angle_alpha   90.00
_cell.angle_beta   90.00
_cell.angle_gamma   90.00
#
_symmetry.space_group_name_H-M   'P 1'
#
loop_
_entity.id
_entity.type
_entity.pdbx_description
1 polymer ?
#
loop_
_entity_poly.entity_id
_entity_poly.type
_entity_poly.pdbx_seq_one_letter_code
_entity_poly.pdbx_strand_id
1 'polypeptide(L)'
;VFNDMTINNKAEHNSTNFEATVGDRLEVVMITHGEYYHTFHIHGHRWADNRTGILTGPDDPSRVIDNKICGPADSFGLQFIAGERVGAGAWMYHC
;
A
#
# COMPACT_ATOMS: atom_id res chain seq x y z
N VAL A 1 -7.83 -3.89 3.46
CA VAL A 1 -8.99 -3.06 3.82
C VAL A 1 -8.76 -2.52 5.22
N PHE A 2 -8.77 -1.19 5.39
CA PHE A 2 -8.92 -0.59 6.72
C PHE A 2 -10.42 -0.42 6.96
N ASN A 3 -10.92 -1.01 8.04
CA ASN A 3 -12.34 -0.97 8.39
C ASN A 3 -12.44 -0.58 9.86
N ASP A 4 -12.84 0.66 10.10
CA ASP A 4 -12.63 1.33 11.39
C ASP A 4 -11.17 1.12 11.86
N MET A 5 -10.97 0.68 13.10
CA MET A 5 -9.63 0.46 13.67
C MET A 5 -9.04 -0.93 13.37
N THR A 6 -9.53 -1.62 12.34
CA THR A 6 -9.11 -2.99 12.00
C THR A 6 -8.53 -3.09 10.59
N ILE A 7 -7.69 -4.10 10.37
CA ILE A 7 -7.23 -4.50 9.04
C ILE A 7 -7.94 -5.79 8.67
N ASN A 8 -8.77 -5.75 7.63
CA ASN A 8 -9.59 -6.88 7.18
C ASN A 8 -10.39 -7.53 8.32
N ASN A 9 -10.94 -6.71 9.24
CA ASN A 9 -11.72 -7.16 10.40
C ASN A 9 -10.98 -8.11 11.35
N LYS A 10 -9.64 -8.16 11.31
CA LYS A 10 -8.84 -8.93 12.26
C LYS A 10 -8.62 -8.16 13.56
N ALA A 11 -8.39 -8.91 14.64
CA ALA A 11 -8.00 -8.36 15.94
C ALA A 11 -6.70 -7.55 15.85
N GLU A 12 -6.51 -6.65 16.81
CA GLU A 12 -5.29 -5.85 16.93
C GLU A 12 -4.03 -6.72 16.92
N HIS A 13 -2.96 -6.20 16.30
CA HIS A 13 -1.67 -6.90 16.16
C HIS A 13 -1.74 -8.29 15.51
N ASN A 14 -2.82 -8.61 14.81
CA ASN A 14 -3.03 -9.88 14.10
C ASN A 14 -3.37 -9.65 12.63
N SER A 15 -2.75 -8.66 11.99
CA SER A 15 -2.94 -8.41 10.55
C SER A 15 -2.37 -9.57 9.72
N THR A 16 -2.79 -9.65 8.45
CA THR A 16 -2.28 -10.67 7.52
C THR A 16 -0.87 -10.32 7.06
N ASN A 17 0.08 -11.24 7.22
CA ASN A 17 1.36 -11.14 6.54
C ASN A 17 1.23 -11.63 5.10
N PHE A 18 1.89 -10.94 4.18
CA PHE A 18 1.99 -11.32 2.77
C PHE A 18 3.45 -11.66 2.46
N GLU A 19 3.67 -12.76 1.75
CA GLU A 19 5.00 -13.24 1.38
C GLU A 19 5.26 -13.02 -0.11
N ALA A 20 6.51 -12.70 -0.44
CA ALA A 20 6.98 -12.53 -1.80
C ALA A 20 8.48 -12.79 -1.88
N THR A 21 8.96 -13.12 -3.08
CA THR A 21 10.39 -13.20 -3.40
C THR A 21 10.87 -11.84 -3.90
N VAL A 22 12.13 -11.49 -3.61
CA VAL A 22 12.75 -10.29 -4.18
C VAL A 22 12.69 -10.35 -5.71
N GLY A 23 12.12 -9.31 -6.32
CA GLY A 23 11.89 -9.22 -7.75
C GLY A 23 10.46 -9.53 -8.20
N ASP A 24 9.61 -10.11 -7.33
CA ASP A 24 8.21 -10.35 -7.66
C ASP A 24 7.47 -9.02 -7.88
N ARG A 25 6.58 -8.99 -8.87
CA ARG A 25 5.65 -7.87 -9.06
C ARG A 25 4.42 -8.10 -8.21
N LEU A 26 4.22 -7.24 -7.21
CA LEU A 26 3.06 -7.28 -6.34
C LEU A 26 2.04 -6.24 -6.79
N GLU A 27 0.76 -6.58 -6.66
CA GLU A 27 -0.36 -5.67 -6.76
C GLU A 27 -1.10 -5.63 -5.43
N VAL A 28 -1.43 -4.43 -4.97
CA VAL A 28 -2.18 -4.20 -3.73
C VAL A 28 -3.43 -3.40 -4.05
N VAL A 29 -4.58 -3.90 -3.60
CA VAL A 29 -5.83 -3.15 -3.60
C VAL A 29 -6.10 -2.69 -2.17
N MET A 30 -6.05 -1.37 -1.97
CA MET A 30 -6.32 -0.74 -0.68
C MET A 30 -7.73 -0.13 -0.74
N ILE A 31 -8.55 -0.47 0.27
CA ILE A 31 -9.92 0.01 0.43
C ILE A 31 -10.09 0.44 1.88
N THR A 32 -10.83 1.52 2.11
CA THR A 32 -11.15 2.02 3.46
C THR A 32 -12.65 2.08 3.67
N HIS A 33 -13.10 1.64 4.85
CA HIS A 33 -14.49 1.64 5.32
C HIS A 33 -14.57 2.13 6.76
N GLY A 34 -15.78 2.43 7.23
CA GLY A 34 -16.05 2.78 8.62
C GLY A 34 -16.18 4.28 8.84
N GLU A 35 -15.78 4.73 10.02
CA GLU A 35 -15.96 6.12 10.48
C GLU A 35 -14.67 6.97 10.44
N TYR A 36 -13.50 6.33 10.33
CA TYR A 36 -12.21 6.99 10.51
C TYR A 36 -11.47 7.22 9.19
N TYR A 37 -10.71 8.32 9.13
CA TYR A 37 -9.66 8.47 8.13
C TYR A 37 -8.38 7.79 8.62
N HIS A 38 -7.55 7.38 7.66
CA HIS A 38 -6.29 6.68 7.90
C HIS A 38 -5.20 7.16 6.95
N THR A 39 -3.95 6.80 7.23
CA THR A 39 -2.81 6.98 6.32
C THR A 39 -2.15 5.64 6.02
N PHE A 40 -2.37 5.06 4.85
CA PHE A 40 -1.76 3.79 4.49
C PHE A 40 -0.28 3.97 4.14
N HIS A 41 0.61 3.26 4.86
CA HIS A 41 2.05 3.30 4.67
C HIS A 41 2.67 1.90 4.48
N ILE A 42 3.69 1.79 3.62
CA ILE A 42 4.50 0.58 3.44
C ILE A 42 5.99 0.93 3.54
N HIS A 43 6.74 0.19 4.36
CA HIS A 43 8.18 0.36 4.50
C HIS A 43 8.92 -0.13 3.26
N GLY A 44 10.00 0.57 2.87
CA GLY A 44 10.92 0.14 1.82
C GLY A 44 10.38 0.23 0.38
N HIS A 45 9.10 0.52 0.19
CA HIS A 45 8.43 0.54 -1.11
C HIS A 45 7.70 1.86 -1.34
N ARG A 46 7.49 2.22 -2.61
CA ARG A 46 6.80 3.44 -3.03
C ARG A 46 6.06 3.18 -4.34
N TRP A 47 5.04 3.98 -4.64
CA TRP A 47 4.23 3.88 -5.85
C TRP A 47 3.85 5.28 -6.37
N ALA A 48 3.38 5.36 -7.61
CA ALA A 48 2.83 6.61 -8.17
C ALA A 48 1.39 6.81 -7.71
N ASP A 49 1.03 8.02 -7.26
CA ASP A 49 -0.34 8.38 -6.87
C ASP A 49 -1.22 8.66 -8.11
N ASN A 50 -1.45 7.61 -8.90
CA ASN A 50 -2.22 7.64 -10.13
C ASN A 50 -3.08 6.37 -10.28
N ARG A 51 -3.71 6.17 -11.44
CA ARG A 51 -4.64 5.06 -11.69
C ARG A 51 -4.02 3.67 -11.48
N THR A 52 -2.74 3.48 -11.78
CA THR A 52 -2.09 2.15 -11.81
C THR A 52 -1.05 1.94 -10.73
N GLY A 53 -0.68 2.98 -9.97
CA GLY A 53 0.46 2.90 -9.06
C GLY A 53 1.82 3.00 -9.75
N ILE A 54 1.86 3.16 -11.09
CA ILE A 54 3.09 3.13 -11.90
C ILE A 54 3.10 4.37 -12.80
N LEU A 55 4.21 5.11 -12.82
CA LEU A 55 4.41 6.21 -13.76
C LEU A 55 4.37 5.68 -15.20
N THR A 56 3.64 6.33 -16.10
CA THR A 56 3.58 5.90 -17.51
C THR A 56 4.88 6.16 -18.28
N GLY A 57 5.75 7.02 -17.75
CA GLY A 57 7.01 7.40 -18.36
C GLY A 57 7.62 8.63 -17.67
N PRO A 58 8.71 9.19 -18.23
CA PRO A 58 9.39 10.35 -17.63
C PRO A 58 8.54 11.62 -17.62
N ASP A 59 7.51 11.71 -18.47
CA ASP A 59 6.62 12.87 -18.57
C ASP A 59 5.39 12.78 -17.65
N ASP A 60 5.21 11.68 -16.90
CA ASP A 60 4.11 11.55 -15.94
C ASP A 60 4.42 12.38 -14.67
N PRO A 61 3.64 13.44 -14.37
CA PRO A 61 3.91 14.33 -13.24
C PRO A 61 3.36 13.80 -11.92
N SER A 62 2.80 12.59 -11.90
CA SER A 62 2.19 12.00 -10.70
C SER A 62 3.21 11.92 -9.57
N ARG A 63 2.78 12.25 -8.35
CA ARG A 63 3.64 12.16 -7.17
C ARG A 63 3.99 10.70 -6.91
N VAL A 64 5.26 10.43 -6.60
CA VAL A 64 5.69 9.14 -6.06
C VAL A 64 5.64 9.21 -4.54
N ILE A 65 4.88 8.31 -3.92
CA ILE A 65 4.55 8.32 -2.50
C ILE A 65 4.74 6.93 -1.88
N ASP A 66 4.90 6.89 -0.58
CA ASP A 66 4.88 5.68 0.25
C ASP A 66 3.80 5.75 1.35
N ASN A 67 3.07 6.87 1.42
CA ASN A 67 2.05 7.15 2.42
C ASN A 67 0.87 7.90 1.77
N LYS A 68 -0.36 7.41 1.99
CA LYS A 68 -1.57 8.02 1.41
C LYS A 68 -2.71 8.11 2.43
N ILE A 69 -3.24 9.31 2.62
CA ILE A 69 -4.49 9.50 3.38
C ILE A 69 -5.67 8.89 2.62
N CYS A 70 -6.55 8.20 3.32
CA CYS A 70 -7.76 7.57 2.79
C CYS A 70 -8.89 7.61 3.83
N GLY A 71 -10.11 7.82 3.38
CA GLY A 71 -11.31 7.85 4.20
C GLY A 71 -12.34 6.79 3.79
N PRO A 72 -13.50 6.75 4.47
CA PRO A 72 -14.54 5.78 4.16
C PRO A 72 -14.96 5.82 2.68
N ALA A 73 -15.05 4.63 2.08
CA ALA A 73 -15.33 4.38 0.66
C ALA A 73 -14.22 4.75 -0.34
N ASP A 74 -13.04 5.21 0.11
CA ASP A 74 -11.89 5.33 -0.79
C ASP A 74 -11.38 3.95 -1.21
N SER A 75 -10.96 3.86 -2.47
CA SER A 75 -10.24 2.70 -2.99
C SER A 75 -9.15 3.14 -3.98
N PHE A 76 -8.01 2.48 -3.91
CA PHE A 76 -6.92 2.66 -4.88
C PHE A 76 -6.11 1.38 -5.03
N GLY A 77 -5.52 1.21 -6.21
CA GLY A 77 -4.60 0.12 -6.52
C GLY A 77 -3.18 0.65 -6.65
N LEU A 78 -2.19 -0.18 -6.32
CA LEU A 78 -0.78 0.09 -6.56
C LEU A 78 -0.03 -1.17 -6.93
N GLN A 79 1.11 -0.99 -7.60
CA GLN A 79 2.05 -2.07 -7.89
C GLN A 79 3.47 -1.64 -7.56
N PHE A 80 4.29 -2.58 -7.10
CA PHE A 80 5.72 -2.39 -6.90
C PHE A 80 6.47 -3.71 -7.09
N ILE A 81 7.79 -3.62 -7.26
CA ILE A 81 8.67 -4.78 -7.29
C ILE A 81 9.17 -5.04 -5.87
N ALA A 82 8.91 -6.24 -5.34
CA ALA A 82 9.30 -6.61 -3.99
C ALA A 82 10.81 -6.50 -3.80
N GLY A 83 11.22 -5.74 -2.79
CA GLY A 83 12.63 -5.56 -2.44
C GLY A 83 13.43 -4.76 -3.47
N GLU A 84 12.80 -4.06 -4.41
CA GLU A 84 13.52 -3.25 -5.40
C GLU A 84 14.40 -2.21 -4.70
N ARG A 85 15.72 -2.36 -4.86
CA ARG A 85 16.77 -1.51 -4.27
C ARG A 85 16.84 -1.52 -2.73
N VAL A 86 16.01 -2.30 -2.05
CA VAL A 86 16.00 -2.42 -0.57
C VAL A 86 16.27 -3.84 -0.07
N GLY A 87 16.17 -4.84 -0.94
CA GLY A 87 16.46 -6.25 -0.62
C GLY A 87 15.36 -6.96 0.15
N ALA A 88 15.67 -8.19 0.58
CA ALA A 88 14.76 -9.00 1.40
C ALA A 88 14.62 -8.42 2.82
N GLY A 89 13.44 -8.57 3.42
CA GLY A 89 13.18 -8.10 4.77
C GLY A 89 11.73 -8.32 5.20
N ALA A 90 11.49 -8.17 6.51
CA ALA A 90 10.14 -8.10 7.06
C ALA A 90 9.65 -6.65 6.98
N TRP A 91 9.21 -6.24 5.80
CA TRP A 91 8.77 -4.87 5.53
C TRP A 91 7.36 -4.64 6.07
N MET A 92 7.22 -3.72 7.02
CA MET A 92 5.93 -3.43 7.64
C MET A 92 5.00 -2.66 6.71
N TYR A 93 3.70 -2.87 6.90
CA TYR A 93 2.65 -1.97 6.43
C TYR A 93 1.73 -1.64 7.60
N HIS A 94 1.28 -0.40 7.71
CA HIS A 94 0.42 0.06 8.80
C HIS A 94 -0.34 1.35 8.45
N CYS A 95 -1.24 1.77 9.34
CA CYS A 95 -1.82 3.11 9.36
C CYS A 95 -0.82 4.12 9.97
#